data_AF-A0AAD8I105-F1
#
_entry.id   AF-A0AAD8I105-F1
#
_cell.length_a   1.000
_cell.length_b   1.000
_cell.length_c   1.000
_cell.angle_alpha   90.00
_cell.angle_beta   90.00
_cell.angle_gamma   90.00
#
_symmetry.space_group_name_H-M   'P 1'
#
loop_
_entity.id
_entity.type
_entity.pdbx_description
1 polymer ?
#
loop_
_entity_poly.entity_id
_entity_poly.type
_entity_poly.pdbx_seq_one_letter_code
_entity_poly.pdbx_strand_id
1 'polypeptide(L)'
;MMRCSNTSALKLLLGFCLIIFTALSLLLFNLNSISQTPQLTSPILTQFNSNDSLSSQHPQLLHKKHERVSTTCATVEEMGSADGAAAASFDDLSSFRVRTLIRNHFALHGASRVRGLPQEQFCRQGFVLGKASEAGFGNEMYKILTAAGLSIMLNRSLIIGQTRGKYPFDDYVSYTKHSFTLKEVKHLWKKNDCMGKYKRRLSIRIDNFEKPSETNVLCSNWKKWKQPIVWFQGTTDAVAFQFFLKNVHHEMRRVASVLFSDNEFVQHRPNTIGELMRAIISPTENVEEAVKWALNGGSDPHIALHMRMLMSRPARAVTAALNCIRKALVNNTGYLSRPRIVIVSDTPSIVNNIMPKVQEFAEVVHFDYKMFRGNLSGRNTVEKSQIFRVKDWGPAPRWVAFVDFFLASRAKHAVVSGASRRVGTTYAQLIAALAAAQQLGEDHISASNFTFFSSFHSNLLTDGLRHQVGWGHAWNRFAGPLSCDNQPNQCALTPLLPPAWWDGIWQSPIPRDVRRMEAYGVKLNRVGKVDINRLQSYCKSRKDVVRTISIIPQCSGSKCS
;
A
#
# COMPACT_ATOMS: atom_id res chain seq x y z
N MET A 1 50.10 75.81 33.25
CA MET A 1 49.34 74.62 33.70
C MET A 1 47.90 74.73 33.22
N MET A 2 47.54 74.09 32.11
CA MET A 2 46.15 73.98 31.65
C MET A 2 45.80 72.50 31.60
N ARG A 3 45.01 72.04 32.58
CA ARG A 3 44.40 70.70 32.59
C ARG A 3 43.13 70.76 31.75
N CYS A 4 43.15 70.16 30.55
CA CYS A 4 41.92 69.91 29.81
C CYS A 4 41.18 68.70 30.39
N SER A 5 39.91 68.93 30.72
CA SER A 5 38.96 67.97 31.29
C SER A 5 38.49 66.98 30.23
N ASN A 6 38.93 65.72 30.34
CA ASN A 6 38.57 64.64 29.41
C ASN A 6 37.46 63.72 29.96
N THR A 7 36.73 64.15 30.99
CA THR A 7 35.74 63.32 31.69
C THR A 7 34.33 63.37 31.11
N SER A 8 34.02 64.38 30.28
CA SER A 8 32.68 64.52 29.69
C SER A 8 32.48 63.68 28.41
N ALA A 9 33.50 63.63 27.55
CA ALA A 9 33.45 62.85 26.31
C ALA A 9 33.38 61.34 26.57
N LEU A 10 34.10 60.83 27.58
CA LEU A 10 34.08 59.41 27.94
C LEU A 10 32.72 58.97 28.52
N LYS A 11 32.05 59.84 29.29
CA LYS A 11 30.71 59.58 29.81
C LYS A 11 29.65 59.59 28.69
N LEU A 12 29.80 60.47 27.70
CA LEU A 12 28.91 60.51 26.54
C LEU A 12 29.07 59.25 25.66
N LEU A 13 30.30 58.79 25.47
CA LEU A 13 30.61 57.58 24.69
C LEU A 13 30.08 56.30 25.38
N LEU A 14 30.25 56.20 26.71
CA LEU A 14 29.72 55.09 27.51
C LEU A 14 28.18 55.08 27.52
N GLY A 15 27.55 56.26 27.61
CA GLY A 15 26.09 56.40 27.51
C GLY A 15 25.56 55.96 26.15
N PHE A 16 26.21 56.36 25.05
CA PHE A 16 25.83 55.94 23.69
C PHE A 16 26.01 54.43 23.48
N CYS A 17 27.09 53.85 23.98
CA CYS A 17 27.29 52.40 23.92
C CYS A 17 26.20 51.64 24.70
N LEU A 18 25.81 52.09 25.90
CA LEU A 18 24.73 51.44 26.65
C LEU A 18 23.37 51.51 25.92
N ILE A 19 23.06 52.64 25.28
CA ILE A 19 21.81 52.80 24.50
C ILE A 19 21.83 51.91 23.26
N ILE A 20 22.96 51.81 22.57
CA ILE A 20 23.08 50.94 21.39
C ILE A 20 22.99 49.47 21.79
N PHE A 21 23.66 49.04 22.88
CA PHE A 21 23.60 47.66 23.34
C PHE A 21 22.21 47.26 23.85
N THR A 22 21.49 48.16 24.52
CA THR A 22 20.10 47.93 24.95
C THR A 22 19.15 47.88 23.76
N ALA A 23 19.31 48.77 22.77
CA ALA A 23 18.52 48.76 21.54
C ALA A 23 18.79 47.50 20.69
N LEU A 24 20.05 47.07 20.55
CA LEU A 24 20.42 45.84 19.84
C LEU A 24 19.91 44.60 20.58
N SER A 25 19.95 44.58 21.92
CA SER A 25 19.40 43.50 22.73
C SER A 25 17.88 43.42 22.62
N LEU A 26 17.17 44.56 22.61
CA LEU A 26 15.73 44.61 22.37
C LEU A 26 15.36 44.21 20.93
N LEU A 27 16.19 44.54 19.95
CA LEU A 27 16.01 44.11 18.56
C LEU A 27 16.24 42.60 18.40
N LEU A 28 17.24 42.04 19.08
CA LEU A 28 17.51 40.59 19.11
C LEU A 28 16.44 39.82 19.91
N PHE A 29 15.90 40.39 20.99
CA PHE A 29 14.76 39.84 21.72
C PHE A 29 13.47 39.87 20.89
N ASN A 30 13.23 40.91 20.09
CA ASN A 30 12.09 40.98 19.17
C ASN A 30 12.26 40.12 17.91
N LEU A 31 13.48 39.94 17.40
CA LEU A 31 13.75 39.02 16.29
C LEU A 31 13.61 37.55 16.73
N ASN A 32 13.94 37.22 17.98
CA ASN A 32 13.68 35.90 18.57
C ASN A 32 12.20 35.68 18.95
N SER A 33 11.39 36.73 19.12
CA SER A 33 9.95 36.61 19.41
C SER A 33 9.07 36.51 18.14
N ILE A 34 9.58 36.92 16.97
CA ILE A 34 8.83 36.92 15.69
C ILE A 34 9.03 35.64 14.85
N SER A 35 9.99 34.77 15.20
CA SER A 35 10.14 33.45 14.58
C SER A 35 9.47 32.33 15.40
N GLN A 36 8.24 32.55 15.84
CA GLN A 36 7.36 31.46 16.26
C GLN A 36 6.18 31.40 15.30
N THR A 37 6.38 30.72 14.17
CA THR A 37 5.24 30.08 13.50
C THR A 37 4.52 29.24 14.54
N PRO A 38 3.20 29.41 14.76
CA PRO A 38 2.45 28.45 15.54
C PRO A 38 2.55 27.13 14.79
N GLN A 39 3.40 26.22 15.26
CA GLN A 39 3.28 24.83 14.93
C GLN A 39 1.91 24.44 15.48
N LEU A 40 0.95 24.24 14.59
CA LEU A 40 -0.28 23.55 14.95
C LEU A 40 0.17 22.12 15.31
N THR A 41 0.46 21.90 16.59
CA THR A 41 0.79 20.61 17.15
C THR A 41 -0.43 19.72 16.99
N SER A 42 -0.41 18.92 15.92
CA SER A 42 -1.39 17.87 15.71
C SER A 42 -1.26 16.85 16.85
N PRO A 43 -2.38 16.33 17.40
CA PRO A 43 -2.36 15.31 18.45
C PRO A 43 -1.56 14.06 18.10
N ILE A 44 -1.37 13.78 16.80
CA ILE A 44 -0.58 12.63 16.34
C ILE A 44 0.92 12.87 16.62
N LEU A 45 1.43 14.10 16.46
CA LEU A 45 2.84 14.40 16.72
C LEU A 45 3.18 14.46 18.21
N THR A 46 2.24 14.88 19.05
CA THR A 46 2.38 14.75 20.51
C THR A 46 2.30 13.28 20.91
N GLN A 47 1.47 12.44 20.29
CA GLN A 47 1.53 10.98 20.52
C GLN A 47 2.88 10.37 20.06
N PHE A 48 3.54 10.95 19.06
CA PHE A 48 4.88 10.53 18.61
C PHE A 48 6.04 10.99 19.51
N ASN A 49 5.86 12.07 20.28
CA ASN A 49 6.87 12.56 21.24
C ASN A 49 6.59 12.14 22.69
N SER A 50 5.32 11.87 23.04
CA SER A 50 4.90 11.45 24.39
C SER A 50 5.03 9.94 24.64
N ASN A 51 5.27 9.15 23.59
CA ASN A 51 5.57 7.72 23.70
C ASN A 51 7.08 7.43 23.84
N ASP A 52 7.94 8.45 23.98
CA ASP A 52 9.37 8.26 24.31
C ASP A 52 9.58 7.65 25.72
N SER A 53 8.52 7.47 26.52
CA SER A 53 8.55 6.73 27.80
C SER A 53 8.17 5.24 27.70
N LEU A 54 7.89 4.70 26.51
CA LEU A 54 7.73 3.24 26.29
C LEU A 54 8.82 2.61 25.42
N SER A 55 9.93 3.31 25.19
CA SER A 55 11.06 2.83 24.35
C SER A 55 12.33 2.46 25.13
N SER A 56 12.26 2.21 26.45
CA SER A 56 13.44 1.84 27.26
C SER A 56 13.34 0.50 27.97
N GLN A 57 12.49 -0.42 27.48
CA GLN A 57 12.70 -1.85 27.72
C GLN A 57 13.22 -2.48 26.42
N HIS A 58 14.53 -2.33 26.21
CA HIS A 58 15.30 -3.33 25.49
C HIS A 58 15.29 -4.60 26.35
N PRO A 59 14.54 -5.67 26.02
CA PRO A 59 15.07 -6.97 26.36
C PRO A 59 16.39 -7.08 25.61
N GLN A 60 17.50 -7.30 26.34
CA GLN A 60 18.71 -7.87 25.75
C GLN A 60 18.33 -9.27 25.22
N LEU A 61 17.70 -9.28 24.06
CA LEU A 61 17.26 -10.48 23.39
C LEU A 61 18.43 -10.90 22.52
N LEU A 62 19.15 -11.89 23.05
CA LEU A 62 20.24 -12.63 22.45
C LEU A 62 20.27 -12.47 20.93
N HIS A 63 21.29 -11.77 20.42
CA HIS A 63 21.69 -11.88 19.03
C HIS A 63 21.92 -13.37 18.76
N LYS A 64 20.90 -14.09 18.24
CA LYS A 64 21.16 -15.26 17.44
C LYS A 64 21.83 -14.74 16.17
N LYS A 65 23.15 -14.61 16.27
CA LYS A 65 24.06 -14.71 15.15
C LYS A 65 23.52 -15.87 14.32
N HIS A 66 22.92 -15.58 13.16
CA HIS A 66 22.38 -16.59 12.27
C HIS A 66 23.54 -17.42 11.73
N GLU A 67 23.99 -18.37 12.54
CA GLU A 67 25.03 -19.33 12.21
C GLU A 67 24.37 -20.59 11.66
N ARG A 68 24.88 -21.01 10.49
CA ARG A 68 24.53 -22.17 9.66
C ARG A 68 23.19 -22.13 8.92
N VAL A 69 23.22 -21.46 7.76
CA VAL A 69 22.49 -21.98 6.60
C VAL A 69 23.41 -23.01 5.92
N SER A 70 23.15 -24.31 6.10
CA SER A 70 23.87 -25.39 5.42
C SER A 70 23.14 -25.92 4.17
N THR A 71 22.12 -25.21 3.69
CA THR A 71 21.39 -25.53 2.46
C THR A 71 21.67 -24.48 1.39
N THR A 72 21.97 -24.92 0.17
CA THR A 72 22.28 -24.04 -0.98
C THR A 72 21.04 -23.40 -1.59
N CYS A 73 19.86 -23.96 -1.34
CA CYS A 73 18.55 -23.49 -1.82
C CYS A 73 17.45 -23.73 -0.78
N ALA A 74 16.27 -23.15 -0.98
CA ALA A 74 15.06 -23.38 -0.21
C ALA A 74 13.83 -23.63 -1.13
N THR A 75 12.87 -24.39 -0.62
CA THR A 75 11.56 -24.61 -1.23
C THR A 75 10.62 -23.44 -1.00
N VAL A 76 9.54 -23.32 -1.79
CA VAL A 76 8.56 -22.23 -1.59
C VAL A 76 7.85 -22.31 -0.24
N GLU A 77 7.63 -23.51 0.31
CA GLU A 77 7.09 -23.68 1.66
C GLU A 77 8.08 -23.21 2.73
N GLU A 78 9.37 -23.53 2.60
CA GLU A 78 10.41 -23.02 3.51
C GLU A 78 10.52 -21.50 3.43
N MET A 79 10.53 -20.94 2.21
CA MET A 79 10.56 -19.48 2.00
C MET A 79 9.34 -18.79 2.60
N GLY A 80 8.14 -19.35 2.40
CA GLY A 80 6.90 -18.84 2.99
C GLY A 80 6.87 -18.92 4.51
N SER A 81 7.58 -19.88 5.10
CA SER A 81 7.66 -20.09 6.56
C SER A 81 8.80 -19.28 7.21
N ALA A 82 9.88 -19.01 6.47
CA ALA A 82 11.09 -18.33 6.96
C ALA A 82 10.89 -16.82 7.17
N ASP A 83 9.92 -16.20 6.50
CA ASP A 83 9.55 -14.78 6.66
C ASP A 83 8.81 -14.50 7.99
N GLY A 84 8.96 -15.34 9.01
CA GLY A 84 8.37 -15.11 10.33
C GLY A 84 6.89 -15.44 10.44
N ALA A 85 6.35 -16.21 9.49
CA ALA A 85 4.97 -16.67 9.49
C ALA A 85 4.80 -17.86 10.44
N ALA A 86 4.97 -17.62 11.74
CA ALA A 86 4.52 -18.54 12.77
C ALA A 86 2.98 -18.57 12.69
N ALA A 87 2.44 -19.60 12.04
CA ALA A 87 1.01 -19.93 11.92
C ALA A 87 0.07 -18.92 11.21
N ALA A 88 0.41 -17.63 11.08
CA ALA A 88 -0.45 -16.58 10.52
C ALA A 88 0.22 -15.77 9.39
N SER A 89 -0.58 -15.18 8.51
CA SER A 89 -0.09 -14.39 7.36
C SER A 89 0.23 -12.92 7.68
N PHE A 90 0.00 -12.48 8.92
CA PHE A 90 0.23 -11.12 9.43
C PHE A 90 0.14 -11.08 10.97
N ASP A 91 0.52 -9.96 11.59
CA ASP A 91 0.38 -9.70 13.03
C ASP A 91 -0.90 -8.90 13.34
N ASP A 92 -1.81 -9.49 14.12
CA ASP A 92 -3.11 -8.92 14.46
C ASP A 92 -2.99 -7.63 15.29
N LEU A 93 -2.07 -7.63 16.27
CA LEU A 93 -1.84 -6.49 17.15
C LEU A 93 -1.37 -5.27 16.34
N SER A 94 -0.37 -5.46 15.48
CA SER A 94 0.11 -4.42 14.56
C SER A 94 -0.97 -3.99 13.57
N SER A 95 -1.83 -4.90 13.11
CA SER A 95 -2.90 -4.57 12.16
C SER A 95 -3.96 -3.68 12.79
N PHE A 96 -4.37 -3.97 14.02
CA PHE A 96 -5.30 -3.11 14.76
C PHE A 96 -4.69 -1.75 15.09
N ARG A 97 -3.39 -1.71 15.46
CA ARG A 97 -2.66 -0.44 15.62
C ARG A 97 -2.72 0.40 14.34
N VAL A 98 -2.49 -0.23 13.19
CA VAL A 98 -2.61 0.41 11.87
C VAL A 98 -4.04 0.86 11.58
N ARG A 99 -5.06 0.05 11.90
CA ARG A 99 -6.48 0.44 11.79
C ARG A 99 -6.78 1.72 12.58
N THR A 100 -6.32 1.79 13.82
CA THR A 100 -6.49 2.95 14.70
C THR A 100 -5.81 4.18 14.10
N LEU A 101 -4.57 4.02 13.62
CA LEU A 101 -3.83 5.07 12.93
C LEU A 101 -4.59 5.60 11.70
N ILE A 102 -5.15 4.71 10.86
CA ILE A 102 -5.93 5.07 9.68
C ILE A 102 -7.17 5.87 10.06
N ARG A 103 -7.92 5.43 11.08
CA ARG A 103 -9.10 6.13 11.60
C ARG A 103 -8.74 7.54 12.07
N ASN A 104 -7.72 7.66 12.91
CA ASN A 104 -7.26 8.95 13.44
C ASN A 104 -6.79 9.89 12.33
N HIS A 105 -6.06 9.36 11.34
CA HIS A 105 -5.63 10.13 10.18
C HIS A 105 -6.83 10.69 9.41
N PHE A 106 -7.83 9.87 9.08
CA PHE A 106 -9.00 10.35 8.32
C PHE A 106 -9.96 11.23 9.15
N ALA A 107 -9.94 11.14 10.47
CA ALA A 107 -10.64 12.09 11.34
C ALA A 107 -10.02 13.50 11.26
N LEU A 108 -8.68 13.59 11.21
CA LEU A 108 -7.96 14.86 11.21
C LEU A 108 -7.72 15.45 9.81
N HIS A 109 -7.35 14.61 8.85
CA HIS A 109 -6.94 15.01 7.49
C HIS A 109 -7.96 14.60 6.42
N GLY A 110 -9.06 13.94 6.79
CA GLY A 110 -10.12 13.58 5.87
C GLY A 110 -10.93 14.80 5.41
N ALA A 111 -11.57 14.64 4.25
CA ALA A 111 -12.22 15.74 3.56
C ALA A 111 -13.31 16.43 4.38
N SER A 112 -14.08 15.66 5.17
CA SER A 112 -15.11 16.21 6.05
C SER A 112 -14.59 17.29 7.00
N ARG A 113 -13.43 17.07 7.64
CA ARG A 113 -12.83 18.04 8.58
C ARG A 113 -12.13 19.18 7.85
N VAL A 114 -11.36 18.84 6.81
CA VAL A 114 -10.50 19.79 6.08
C VAL A 114 -11.31 20.84 5.32
N ARG A 115 -12.51 20.49 4.82
CA ARG A 115 -13.46 21.45 4.20
C ARG A 115 -13.81 22.62 5.12
N GLY A 116 -13.88 22.38 6.42
CA GLY A 116 -14.24 23.36 7.45
C GLY A 116 -13.06 24.06 8.12
N LEU A 117 -11.84 23.91 7.59
CA LEU A 117 -10.68 24.62 8.15
C LEU A 117 -10.74 26.12 7.83
N PRO A 118 -10.21 26.99 8.72
CA PRO A 118 -9.95 28.38 8.39
C PRO A 118 -9.09 28.51 7.13
N GLN A 119 -9.28 29.59 6.36
CA GLN A 119 -8.65 29.79 5.05
C GLN A 119 -7.14 29.54 5.07
N GLU A 120 -6.44 30.12 6.04
CA GLU A 120 -4.99 29.95 6.19
C GLU A 120 -4.58 28.49 6.41
N GLN A 121 -5.30 27.79 7.29
CA GLN A 121 -5.02 26.38 7.60
C GLN A 121 -5.32 25.49 6.40
N PHE A 122 -6.43 25.74 5.70
CA PHE A 122 -6.76 25.04 4.46
C PHE A 122 -5.66 25.23 3.40
N CYS A 123 -5.20 26.47 3.19
CA CYS A 123 -4.16 26.74 2.22
C CYS A 123 -2.81 26.10 2.60
N ARG A 124 -2.55 25.87 3.89
CA ARG A 124 -1.38 25.12 4.35
C ARG A 124 -1.49 23.61 4.14
N GLN A 125 -2.70 23.07 4.00
CA GLN A 125 -2.95 21.64 3.82
C GLN A 125 -2.23 21.08 2.58
N GLY A 126 -1.64 19.91 2.75
CA GLY A 126 -1.04 19.12 1.66
C GLY A 126 -1.97 17.98 1.25
N PHE A 127 -1.78 17.49 0.03
CA PHE A 127 -2.59 16.44 -0.56
C PHE A 127 -1.71 15.37 -1.23
N VAL A 128 -2.21 14.13 -1.26
CA VAL A 128 -1.63 13.03 -2.04
C VAL A 128 -2.66 12.53 -3.04
N LEU A 129 -2.28 12.46 -4.31
CA LEU A 129 -3.14 12.03 -5.41
C LEU A 129 -2.92 10.55 -5.72
N GLY A 130 -3.97 9.76 -5.56
CA GLY A 130 -4.08 8.41 -6.13
C GLY A 130 -4.88 8.47 -7.42
N LYS A 131 -4.25 8.16 -8.55
CA LYS A 131 -4.93 8.09 -9.84
C LYS A 131 -4.80 6.69 -10.42
N ALA A 132 -5.95 6.06 -10.61
CA ALA A 132 -6.09 4.78 -11.28
C ALA A 132 -6.65 4.98 -12.69
N SER A 133 -6.24 4.10 -13.60
CA SER A 133 -6.95 3.86 -14.85
C SER A 133 -7.98 2.75 -14.64
N GLU A 134 -8.96 2.65 -15.53
CA GLU A 134 -9.87 1.51 -15.51
C GLU A 134 -9.30 0.31 -16.30
N ALA A 135 -8.03 -0.03 -16.12
CA ALA A 135 -7.43 -1.26 -16.66
C ALA A 135 -7.76 -2.47 -15.77
N GLY A 136 -6.76 -3.16 -15.22
CA GLY A 136 -6.95 -4.28 -14.30
C GLY A 136 -7.18 -3.83 -12.86
N PHE A 137 -8.23 -4.33 -12.22
CA PHE A 137 -8.63 -3.90 -10.87
C PHE A 137 -7.49 -3.99 -9.84
N GLY A 138 -6.81 -5.14 -9.77
CA GLY A 138 -5.75 -5.38 -8.78
C GLY A 138 -4.67 -4.30 -8.80
N ASN A 139 -3.99 -4.13 -9.94
CA ASN A 139 -2.87 -3.20 -10.05
C ASN A 139 -3.28 -1.73 -9.88
N GLU A 140 -4.48 -1.39 -10.32
CA GLU A 140 -5.00 -0.02 -10.26
C GLU A 140 -5.45 0.35 -8.85
N MET A 141 -6.04 -0.59 -8.11
CA MET A 141 -6.38 -0.39 -6.70
C MET A 141 -5.11 -0.14 -5.85
N TYR A 142 -4.00 -0.82 -6.12
CA TYR A 142 -2.73 -0.55 -5.45
C TYR A 142 -2.24 0.89 -5.62
N LYS A 143 -2.53 1.58 -6.74
CA LYS A 143 -2.18 3.00 -6.90
C LYS A 143 -2.96 3.90 -5.95
N ILE A 144 -4.24 3.58 -5.72
CA ILE A 144 -5.10 4.30 -4.78
C ILE A 144 -4.66 4.03 -3.34
N LEU A 145 -4.44 2.75 -2.99
CA LEU A 145 -3.97 2.34 -1.67
C LEU A 145 -2.58 2.92 -1.35
N THR A 146 -1.71 3.01 -2.35
CA THR A 146 -0.40 3.65 -2.21
C THR A 146 -0.52 5.12 -1.85
N ALA A 147 -1.40 5.84 -2.53
CA ALA A 147 -1.69 7.23 -2.20
C ALA A 147 -2.30 7.40 -0.80
N ALA A 148 -3.16 6.47 -0.37
CA ALA A 148 -3.73 6.48 0.98
C ALA A 148 -2.66 6.23 2.06
N GLY A 149 -1.77 5.25 1.87
CA GLY A 149 -0.64 5.06 2.78
C GLY A 149 0.28 6.28 2.84
N LEU A 150 0.63 6.87 1.70
CA LEU A 150 1.43 8.09 1.63
C LEU A 150 0.74 9.29 2.28
N SER A 151 -0.59 9.40 2.20
CA SER A 151 -1.34 10.49 2.84
C SER A 151 -1.16 10.44 4.35
N ILE A 152 -1.22 9.23 4.93
CA ILE A 152 -0.96 8.98 6.35
C ILE A 152 0.48 9.33 6.70
N MET A 153 1.46 8.79 5.97
CA MET A 153 2.88 9.04 6.23
C MET A 153 3.26 10.52 6.21
N LEU A 154 2.63 11.29 5.32
CA LEU A 154 2.95 12.70 5.10
C LEU A 154 2.01 13.67 5.82
N ASN A 155 1.02 13.17 6.59
CA ASN A 155 -0.05 13.98 7.19
C ASN A 155 -0.75 14.89 6.18
N ARG A 156 -1.04 14.33 5.00
CA ARG A 156 -1.69 14.99 3.87
C ARG A 156 -3.07 14.39 3.66
N SER A 157 -3.96 15.15 3.02
CA SER A 157 -5.30 14.67 2.67
C SER A 157 -5.25 13.79 1.41
N LEU A 158 -6.08 12.76 1.35
CA LEU A 158 -6.17 11.89 0.19
C LEU A 158 -7.04 12.52 -0.91
N ILE A 159 -6.54 12.53 -2.14
CA ILE A 159 -7.31 12.79 -3.36
C ILE A 159 -7.44 11.48 -4.13
N ILE A 160 -8.67 11.08 -4.44
CA ILE A 160 -8.93 10.01 -5.41
C ILE A 160 -9.23 10.66 -6.75
N GLY A 161 -8.38 10.39 -7.73
CA GLY A 161 -8.41 11.01 -9.04
C GLY A 161 -9.57 10.51 -9.88
N GLN A 162 -10.44 11.43 -10.29
CA GLN A 162 -11.55 11.14 -11.21
C GLN A 162 -11.13 11.30 -12.67
N THR A 163 -11.73 10.50 -13.55
CA THR A 163 -11.62 10.65 -15.01
C THR A 163 -12.99 10.99 -15.57
N ARG A 164 -13.10 12.12 -16.28
CA ARG A 164 -14.38 12.63 -16.81
C ARG A 164 -15.49 12.73 -15.75
N GLY A 165 -15.12 13.08 -14.52
CA GLY A 165 -16.06 13.26 -13.41
C GLY A 165 -16.46 11.98 -12.66
N LYS A 166 -16.00 10.80 -13.10
CA LYS A 166 -16.26 9.52 -12.43
C LYS A 166 -15.05 9.04 -11.64
N TYR A 167 -15.30 8.39 -10.51
CA TYR A 167 -14.25 7.67 -9.79
C TYR A 167 -13.80 6.43 -10.59
N PRO A 168 -12.57 5.92 -10.35
CA PRO A 168 -12.16 4.66 -10.96
C PRO A 168 -13.09 3.53 -10.48
N PHE A 169 -13.71 2.76 -11.39
CA PHE A 169 -14.61 1.66 -11.00
C PHE A 169 -15.87 2.09 -10.24
N ASP A 170 -16.30 3.35 -10.37
CA ASP A 170 -17.49 3.92 -9.68
C ASP A 170 -18.78 3.11 -9.88
N ASP A 171 -18.88 2.40 -11.01
CA ASP A 171 -20.03 1.53 -11.30
C ASP A 171 -20.10 0.28 -10.40
N TYR A 172 -19.00 -0.06 -9.70
CA TYR A 172 -18.86 -1.30 -8.92
C TYR A 172 -18.35 -1.07 -7.49
N VAL A 173 -17.55 -0.03 -7.28
CA VAL A 173 -16.91 0.32 -6.00
C VAL A 173 -17.39 1.68 -5.52
N SER A 174 -17.89 1.72 -4.28
CA SER A 174 -18.20 2.95 -3.58
C SER A 174 -16.96 3.43 -2.83
N TYR A 175 -16.60 4.71 -2.97
CA TYR A 175 -15.47 5.32 -2.27
C TYR A 175 -15.88 6.08 -1.01
N THR A 176 -14.98 6.11 -0.04
CA THR A 176 -15.18 6.85 1.21
C THR A 176 -15.35 8.36 1.02
N LYS A 177 -16.18 8.96 1.88
CA LYS A 177 -16.36 10.42 2.01
C LYS A 177 -15.14 11.13 2.63
N HIS A 178 -14.15 10.39 3.12
CA HIS A 178 -12.91 10.94 3.68
C HIS A 178 -11.94 11.47 2.61
N SER A 179 -12.17 11.17 1.33
CA SER A 179 -11.32 11.61 0.22
C SER A 179 -11.84 12.88 -0.45
N PHE A 180 -10.92 13.60 -1.10
CA PHE A 180 -11.24 14.71 -2.01
C PHE A 180 -11.24 14.26 -3.47
N THR A 181 -11.92 15.03 -4.32
CA THR A 181 -11.65 15.03 -5.76
C THR A 181 -10.68 16.14 -6.14
N LEU A 182 -9.95 15.99 -7.25
CA LEU A 182 -9.10 17.07 -7.74
C LEU A 182 -9.92 18.32 -8.11
N LYS A 183 -11.14 18.14 -8.65
CA LYS A 183 -12.05 19.24 -8.99
C LYS A 183 -12.43 20.04 -7.73
N GLU A 184 -12.75 19.34 -6.66
CA GLU A 184 -13.06 19.94 -5.36
C GLU A 184 -11.88 20.71 -4.79
N VAL A 185 -10.67 20.13 -4.78
CA VAL A 185 -9.47 20.83 -4.29
C VAL A 185 -9.23 22.10 -5.09
N LYS A 186 -9.35 22.07 -6.43
CA LYS A 186 -9.23 23.30 -7.25
C LYS A 186 -10.24 24.37 -6.86
N HIS A 187 -11.50 23.98 -6.61
CA HIS A 187 -12.56 24.90 -6.21
C HIS A 187 -12.26 25.53 -4.84
N LEU A 188 -11.95 24.72 -3.83
CA LEU A 188 -11.63 25.19 -2.48
C LEU A 188 -10.34 26.03 -2.46
N TRP A 189 -9.36 25.73 -3.31
CA TRP A 189 -8.14 26.53 -3.43
C TRP A 189 -8.43 27.97 -3.90
N LYS A 190 -9.37 28.12 -4.84
CA LYS A 190 -9.85 29.43 -5.30
C LYS A 190 -10.70 30.11 -4.23
N LYS A 191 -11.65 29.39 -3.62
CA LYS A 191 -12.55 29.90 -2.59
C LYS A 191 -11.81 30.50 -1.39
N ASN A 192 -10.72 29.87 -0.97
CA ASN A 192 -9.90 30.34 0.17
C ASN A 192 -8.80 31.33 -0.22
N ASP A 193 -8.78 31.78 -1.49
CA ASP A 193 -7.76 32.67 -2.05
C ASP A 193 -6.30 32.27 -1.70
N CYS A 194 -5.99 30.99 -1.84
CA CYS A 194 -4.67 30.47 -1.48
C CYS A 194 -3.54 31.07 -2.33
N MET A 195 -3.83 31.46 -3.58
CA MET A 195 -2.86 32.09 -4.46
C MET A 195 -2.75 33.60 -4.24
N GLY A 196 -3.86 34.34 -4.09
CA GLY A 196 -3.84 35.79 -3.94
C GLY A 196 -3.33 36.21 -2.57
N LYS A 197 -4.03 35.81 -1.50
CA LYS A 197 -3.73 36.14 -0.11
C LYS A 197 -2.51 35.41 0.45
N TYR A 198 -2.41 34.11 0.23
CA TYR A 198 -1.36 33.28 0.86
C TYR A 198 -0.19 32.95 -0.07
N LYS A 199 -0.18 33.48 -1.30
CA LYS A 199 0.89 33.30 -2.32
C LYS A 199 1.27 31.84 -2.58
N ARG A 200 0.35 30.90 -2.37
CA ARG A 200 0.59 29.47 -2.50
C ARG A 200 -0.06 28.91 -3.76
N ARG A 201 0.78 28.65 -4.76
CA ARG A 201 0.36 28.07 -6.05
C ARG A 201 -0.07 26.62 -5.89
N LEU A 202 -1.20 26.26 -6.51
CA LEU A 202 -1.65 24.87 -6.61
C LEU A 202 -0.88 24.14 -7.72
N SER A 203 0.02 23.25 -7.33
CA SER A 203 0.83 22.42 -8.23
C SER A 203 0.87 20.96 -7.77
N ILE A 204 1.11 20.06 -8.74
CA ILE A 204 1.36 18.63 -8.49
C ILE A 204 2.85 18.36 -8.69
N ARG A 205 3.53 17.76 -7.72
CA ARG A 205 4.81 17.06 -7.93
C ARG A 205 4.53 15.63 -8.36
N ILE A 206 5.13 15.21 -9.47
CA ILE A 206 5.03 13.86 -9.98
C ILE A 206 6.32 13.13 -9.68
N ASP A 207 6.20 11.95 -9.09
CA ASP A 207 7.30 11.01 -8.89
C ASP A 207 6.93 9.68 -9.56
N ASN A 208 7.61 9.33 -10.65
CA ASN A 208 7.25 8.15 -11.43
C ASN A 208 8.12 6.95 -11.04
N PHE A 209 7.57 6.10 -10.16
CA PHE A 209 8.25 4.93 -9.64
C PHE A 209 8.74 3.97 -10.72
N GLU A 210 8.07 3.86 -11.87
CA GLU A 210 8.48 2.96 -12.96
C GLU A 210 9.71 3.44 -13.73
N LYS A 211 10.13 4.69 -13.52
CA LYS A 211 11.24 5.32 -14.22
C LYS A 211 12.38 5.66 -13.24
N PRO A 212 13.42 4.81 -13.15
CA PRO A 212 14.50 4.98 -12.18
C PRO A 212 15.19 6.36 -12.25
N SER A 213 15.33 6.92 -13.45
CA SER A 213 15.91 8.24 -13.67
C SER A 213 15.02 9.40 -13.22
N GLU A 214 13.69 9.21 -13.12
CA GLU A 214 12.71 10.26 -12.79
C GLU A 214 12.16 10.16 -11.36
N THR A 215 12.34 9.04 -10.66
CA THR A 215 11.79 8.84 -9.30
C THR A 215 12.75 9.23 -8.20
N ASN A 216 12.29 9.88 -7.14
CA ASN A 216 13.06 10.23 -5.96
C ASN A 216 12.63 9.41 -4.72
N VAL A 217 11.97 8.26 -4.96
CA VAL A 217 11.47 7.38 -3.91
C VAL A 217 12.58 6.96 -2.93
N LEU A 218 13.78 6.63 -3.39
CA LEU A 218 14.86 6.21 -2.48
C LEU A 218 15.65 7.38 -1.91
N CYS A 219 15.83 8.46 -2.67
CA CYS A 219 16.88 9.44 -2.41
C CYS A 219 16.41 10.75 -1.78
N SER A 220 15.10 11.01 -1.70
CA SER A 220 14.59 12.30 -1.22
C SER A 220 13.80 12.17 0.07
N ASN A 221 13.84 13.21 0.90
CA ASN A 221 12.92 13.39 2.02
C ASN A 221 11.62 14.05 1.52
N TRP A 222 10.57 13.25 1.37
CA TRP A 222 9.29 13.71 0.83
C TRP A 222 8.52 14.65 1.75
N LYS A 223 8.80 14.66 3.07
CA LYS A 223 8.22 15.65 4.01
C LYS A 223 8.66 17.07 3.67
N LYS A 224 9.86 17.24 3.09
CA LYS A 224 10.40 18.54 2.69
C LYS A 224 9.85 19.04 1.35
N TRP A 225 9.02 18.26 0.66
CA TRP A 225 8.46 18.65 -0.63
C TRP A 225 7.41 19.76 -0.47
N LYS A 226 7.71 20.94 -1.04
CA LYS A 226 6.90 22.16 -0.93
C LYS A 226 5.62 22.12 -1.75
N GLN A 227 5.52 21.22 -2.74
CA GLN A 227 4.36 21.17 -3.62
C GLN A 227 3.11 20.74 -2.85
N PRO A 228 1.96 21.42 -3.02
CA PRO A 228 0.74 21.09 -2.30
C PRO A 228 0.24 19.67 -2.58
N ILE A 229 0.30 19.22 -3.84
CA ILE A 229 -0.12 17.88 -4.22
C ILE A 229 1.10 17.04 -4.60
N VAL A 230 1.18 15.82 -4.05
CA VAL A 230 2.17 14.81 -4.42
C VAL A 230 1.48 13.67 -5.15
N TRP A 231 2.07 13.18 -6.23
CA TRP A 231 1.56 12.03 -6.98
C TRP A 231 2.68 11.05 -7.29
N PHE A 232 2.65 9.90 -6.61
CA PHE A 232 3.47 8.74 -6.98
C PHE A 232 2.76 7.94 -8.08
N GLN A 233 3.41 7.80 -9.23
CA GLN A 233 2.94 6.98 -10.36
C GLN A 233 3.64 5.62 -10.34
N GLY A 234 3.02 4.61 -10.96
CA GLY A 234 3.66 3.31 -11.19
C GLY A 234 3.70 2.37 -9.99
N THR A 235 2.98 2.67 -8.91
CA THR A 235 2.92 1.84 -7.69
C THR A 235 1.80 0.80 -7.81
N THR A 236 2.04 -0.25 -8.59
CA THR A 236 1.01 -1.18 -9.07
C THR A 236 0.82 -2.45 -8.24
N ASP A 237 1.56 -2.64 -7.15
CA ASP A 237 1.52 -3.87 -6.36
C ASP A 237 2.00 -3.66 -4.92
N ALA A 238 1.87 -4.71 -4.10
CA ALA A 238 2.19 -4.66 -2.67
C ALA A 238 3.68 -4.41 -2.38
N VAL A 239 4.56 -4.68 -3.33
CA VAL A 239 6.01 -4.51 -3.15
C VAL A 239 6.43 -3.09 -3.50
N ALA A 240 5.88 -2.51 -4.57
CA ALA A 240 6.04 -1.08 -4.85
C ALA A 240 5.56 -0.23 -3.66
N PHE A 241 4.50 -0.67 -2.98
CA PHE A 241 3.98 0.01 -1.79
C PHE A 241 4.96 0.00 -0.60
N GLN A 242 5.80 -1.02 -0.49
CA GLN A 242 6.78 -1.16 0.60
C GLN A 242 8.14 -0.56 0.30
N PHE A 243 8.36 -0.10 -0.94
CA PHE A 243 9.60 0.58 -1.30
C PHE A 243 9.88 1.82 -0.44
N PHE A 244 8.85 2.33 0.25
CA PHE A 244 8.98 3.42 1.20
C PHE A 244 9.82 3.09 2.44
N LEU A 245 9.92 1.81 2.81
CA LEU A 245 10.80 1.34 3.89
C LEU A 245 12.29 1.41 3.50
N LYS A 246 12.61 1.75 2.24
CA LYS A 246 13.96 1.65 1.66
C LYS A 246 14.64 3.00 1.43
N ASN A 247 13.98 4.08 1.82
CA ASN A 247 14.49 5.43 1.61
C ASN A 247 15.82 5.64 2.36
N VAL A 248 16.77 6.39 1.80
CA VAL A 248 18.07 6.67 2.45
C VAL A 248 17.93 7.53 3.70
N HIS A 249 16.89 8.37 3.79
CA HIS A 249 16.59 9.19 4.95
C HIS A 249 15.91 8.36 6.05
N HIS A 250 16.56 8.27 7.21
CA HIS A 250 16.07 7.52 8.36
C HIS A 250 14.66 7.95 8.81
N GLU A 251 14.37 9.24 8.80
CA GLU A 251 13.05 9.80 9.11
C GLU A 251 11.93 9.29 8.21
N MET A 252 12.22 8.97 6.93
CA MET A 252 11.21 8.44 6.00
C MET A 252 10.98 6.95 6.28
N ARG A 253 12.06 6.20 6.55
CA ARG A 253 11.95 4.79 6.95
C ARG A 253 11.17 4.62 8.24
N ARG A 254 11.45 5.45 9.27
CA ARG A 254 10.74 5.44 10.55
C ARG A 254 9.24 5.69 10.39
N VAL A 255 8.86 6.58 9.49
CA VAL A 255 7.43 6.84 9.23
C VAL A 255 6.78 5.69 8.45
N ALA A 256 7.51 5.10 7.50
CA ALA A 256 7.04 3.94 6.77
C ALA A 256 6.85 2.71 7.69
N SER A 257 7.77 2.48 8.64
CA SER A 257 7.69 1.34 9.56
C SER A 257 6.49 1.42 10.50
N VAL A 258 5.94 2.62 10.78
CA VAL A 258 4.67 2.73 11.50
C VAL A 258 3.54 2.05 10.74
N LEU A 259 3.51 2.12 9.41
CA LEU A 259 2.47 1.48 8.60
C LEU A 259 2.77 0.03 8.28
N PHE A 260 4.04 -0.35 8.15
CA PHE A 260 4.44 -1.63 7.56
C PHE A 260 5.25 -2.54 8.49
N SER A 261 5.53 -2.09 9.71
CA SER A 261 6.56 -2.63 10.60
C SER A 261 7.99 -2.49 10.03
N ASP A 262 8.99 -2.72 10.89
CA ASP A 262 10.39 -2.67 10.45
C ASP A 262 10.70 -3.86 9.52
N ASN A 263 11.67 -3.68 8.62
CA ASN A 263 12.14 -4.74 7.74
C ASN A 263 12.80 -5.87 8.53
N GLU A 264 13.40 -5.57 9.69
CA GLU A 264 14.06 -6.56 10.54
C GLU A 264 13.07 -7.47 11.29
N PHE A 265 11.79 -7.08 11.34
CA PHE A 265 10.74 -7.78 12.07
C PHE A 265 9.63 -8.24 11.12
N VAL A 266 9.97 -9.06 10.12
CA VAL A 266 9.03 -9.55 9.09
C VAL A 266 7.83 -10.29 9.71
N GLN A 267 8.03 -10.99 10.83
CA GLN A 267 7.00 -11.65 11.63
C GLN A 267 5.93 -10.71 12.21
N HIS A 268 6.25 -9.43 12.39
CA HIS A 268 5.34 -8.44 13.00
C HIS A 268 4.65 -7.56 11.95
N ARG A 269 4.59 -8.00 10.68
CA ARG A 269 4.03 -7.19 9.60
C ARG A 269 2.51 -7.11 9.68
N PRO A 270 1.91 -5.91 9.66
CA PRO A 270 0.47 -5.73 9.69
C PRO A 270 -0.17 -5.96 8.32
N ASN A 271 -1.48 -6.17 8.32
CA ASN A 271 -2.34 -6.15 7.14
C ASN A 271 -2.70 -4.71 6.71
N THR A 272 -1.70 -3.87 6.44
CA THR A 272 -1.91 -2.45 6.07
C THR A 272 -2.82 -2.28 4.86
N ILE A 273 -2.65 -3.14 3.86
CA ILE A 273 -3.40 -3.09 2.60
C ILE A 273 -4.89 -3.36 2.84
N GLY A 274 -5.21 -4.39 3.63
CA GLY A 274 -6.58 -4.72 4.00
C GLY A 274 -7.27 -3.61 4.79
N GLU A 275 -6.57 -3.09 5.80
CA GLU A 275 -7.09 -2.01 6.64
C GLU A 275 -7.31 -0.70 5.87
N LEU A 276 -6.42 -0.39 4.92
CA LEU A 276 -6.64 0.74 4.01
C LEU A 276 -7.85 0.51 3.12
N MET A 277 -7.97 -0.65 2.47
CA MET A 277 -9.14 -0.98 1.64
C MET A 277 -10.43 -0.84 2.42
N ARG A 278 -10.51 -1.45 3.61
CA ARG A 278 -11.67 -1.38 4.50
C ARG A 278 -12.09 0.05 4.81
N ALA A 279 -11.12 0.97 4.95
CA ALA A 279 -11.40 2.37 5.25
C ALA A 279 -11.83 3.19 4.01
N ILE A 280 -11.44 2.80 2.80
CA ILE A 280 -11.60 3.64 1.60
C ILE A 280 -12.57 3.13 0.55
N ILE A 281 -12.89 1.83 0.53
CA ILE A 281 -13.80 1.23 -0.45
C ILE A 281 -14.84 0.33 0.21
N SER A 282 -16.01 0.25 -0.43
CA SER A 282 -17.05 -0.74 -0.18
C SER A 282 -17.69 -1.15 -1.51
N PRO A 283 -18.40 -2.28 -1.60
CA PRO A 283 -19.18 -2.57 -2.80
C PRO A 283 -20.25 -1.48 -3.02
N THR A 284 -20.64 -1.28 -4.27
CA THR A 284 -21.91 -0.59 -4.59
C THR A 284 -23.10 -1.46 -4.22
N GLU A 285 -24.28 -0.85 -4.08
CA GLU A 285 -25.51 -1.57 -3.76
C GLU A 285 -25.80 -2.72 -4.74
N ASN A 286 -25.64 -2.49 -6.05
CA ASN A 286 -25.86 -3.52 -7.05
C ASN A 286 -24.85 -4.68 -6.97
N VAL A 287 -23.60 -4.39 -6.59
CA VAL A 287 -22.58 -5.45 -6.39
C VAL A 287 -22.87 -6.21 -5.11
N GLU A 288 -23.25 -5.52 -4.04
CA GLU A 288 -23.63 -6.12 -2.76
C GLU A 288 -24.88 -7.01 -2.90
N GLU A 289 -25.86 -6.61 -3.71
CA GLU A 289 -27.02 -7.44 -4.08
C GLU A 289 -26.58 -8.75 -4.75
N ALA A 290 -25.69 -8.68 -5.74
CA ALA A 290 -25.17 -9.87 -6.43
C ALA A 290 -24.37 -10.78 -5.49
N VAL A 291 -23.59 -10.21 -4.57
CA VAL A 291 -22.86 -10.96 -3.53
C VAL A 291 -23.85 -11.68 -2.60
N LYS A 292 -24.89 -11.00 -2.11
CA LYS A 292 -25.93 -11.60 -1.26
C LYS A 292 -26.69 -12.71 -2.00
N TRP A 293 -27.01 -12.49 -3.28
CA TRP A 293 -27.62 -13.50 -4.13
C TRP A 293 -26.75 -14.75 -4.25
N ALA A 294 -25.44 -14.58 -4.49
CA ALA A 294 -24.50 -15.70 -4.59
C ALA A 294 -24.39 -16.53 -3.30
N LEU A 295 -24.54 -15.89 -2.13
CA LEU A 295 -24.56 -16.56 -0.84
C LEU A 295 -25.85 -17.36 -0.58
N ASN A 296 -26.94 -17.01 -1.30
CA ASN A 296 -28.26 -17.62 -1.22
C ASN A 296 -28.80 -17.74 0.22
N GLY A 297 -28.66 -16.66 1.00
CA GLY A 297 -29.08 -16.61 2.41
C GLY A 297 -28.20 -17.40 3.39
N GLY A 298 -27.17 -18.10 2.92
CA GLY A 298 -26.21 -18.80 3.78
C GLY A 298 -25.14 -17.88 4.39
N SER A 299 -24.37 -18.41 5.33
CA SER A 299 -23.29 -17.70 6.05
C SER A 299 -22.04 -17.44 5.19
N ASP A 300 -21.25 -16.43 5.52
CA ASP A 300 -20.02 -16.16 4.77
C ASP A 300 -19.07 -17.40 4.67
N PRO A 301 -18.37 -17.58 3.54
CA PRO A 301 -17.54 -18.76 3.28
C PRO A 301 -16.38 -18.87 4.26
N HIS A 302 -15.97 -20.10 4.57
CA HIS A 302 -14.83 -20.36 5.45
C HIS A 302 -13.51 -20.11 4.70
N ILE A 303 -13.43 -20.57 3.45
CA ILE A 303 -12.26 -20.42 2.59
C ILE A 303 -12.69 -19.84 1.24
N ALA A 304 -11.85 -18.98 0.66
CA ALA A 304 -11.96 -18.59 -0.73
C ALA A 304 -10.84 -19.19 -1.57
N LEU A 305 -11.20 -19.85 -2.67
CA LEU A 305 -10.27 -20.29 -3.70
C LEU A 305 -10.34 -19.33 -4.89
N HIS A 306 -9.23 -18.66 -5.17
CA HIS A 306 -9.06 -17.89 -6.40
C HIS A 306 -8.12 -18.61 -7.37
N MET A 307 -8.63 -18.95 -8.55
CA MET A 307 -7.88 -19.62 -9.62
C MET A 307 -7.58 -18.65 -10.78
N ARG A 308 -6.30 -18.25 -10.94
CA ARG A 308 -5.82 -17.50 -12.10
C ARG A 308 -5.33 -18.42 -13.21
N MET A 309 -6.18 -18.66 -14.19
CA MET A 309 -5.97 -19.70 -15.19
C MET A 309 -5.64 -19.15 -16.58
N LEU A 310 -5.90 -17.88 -16.89
CA LEU A 310 -5.57 -17.29 -18.20
C LEU A 310 -6.10 -18.15 -19.36
N MET A 311 -7.33 -18.65 -19.24
CA MET A 311 -8.00 -19.55 -20.20
C MET A 311 -7.41 -20.95 -20.32
N SER A 312 -6.45 -21.34 -19.47
CA SER A 312 -5.90 -22.70 -19.44
C SER A 312 -6.64 -23.60 -18.44
N ARG A 313 -6.47 -24.92 -18.55
CA ARG A 313 -7.07 -25.91 -17.63
C ARG A 313 -6.12 -27.03 -17.19
N PRO A 314 -4.89 -26.74 -16.74
CA PRO A 314 -3.97 -27.77 -16.27
C PRO A 314 -4.54 -28.52 -15.06
N ALA A 315 -4.73 -29.83 -15.20
CA ALA A 315 -5.16 -30.72 -14.12
C ALA A 315 -4.21 -30.68 -12.90
N ARG A 316 -2.93 -30.44 -13.14
CA ARG A 316 -1.91 -30.27 -12.08
C ARG A 316 -2.20 -29.06 -11.18
N ALA A 317 -2.65 -27.94 -11.76
CA ALA A 317 -3.00 -26.75 -10.98
C ALA A 317 -4.25 -26.99 -10.11
N VAL A 318 -5.24 -27.71 -10.65
CA VAL A 318 -6.43 -28.13 -9.88
C VAL A 318 -6.03 -29.03 -8.71
N THR A 319 -5.17 -30.02 -8.97
CA THR A 319 -4.69 -30.96 -7.94
C THR A 319 -3.91 -30.23 -6.83
N ALA A 320 -3.00 -29.33 -7.22
CA ALA A 320 -2.26 -28.53 -6.25
C ALA A 320 -3.19 -27.63 -5.42
N ALA A 321 -4.22 -27.03 -6.05
CA ALA A 321 -5.18 -26.18 -5.35
C ALA A 321 -6.01 -26.97 -4.33
N LEU A 322 -6.50 -28.15 -4.71
CA LEU A 322 -7.24 -29.05 -3.80
C LEU A 322 -6.39 -29.46 -2.59
N ASN A 323 -5.13 -29.83 -2.81
CA ASN A 323 -4.22 -30.17 -1.71
C ASN A 323 -4.01 -28.97 -0.76
N CYS A 324 -3.91 -27.77 -1.33
CA CYS A 324 -3.72 -26.56 -0.55
C CYS A 324 -4.98 -26.14 0.24
N ILE A 325 -6.18 -26.35 -0.31
CA ILE A 325 -7.44 -26.19 0.40
C ILE A 325 -7.51 -27.14 1.60
N ARG A 326 -7.17 -28.42 1.41
CA ARG A 326 -7.16 -29.40 2.52
C ARG A 326 -6.20 -28.97 3.62
N LYS A 327 -5.00 -28.51 3.27
CA LYS A 327 -4.03 -27.94 4.23
C LYS A 327 -4.61 -26.73 4.97
N ALA A 328 -5.29 -25.83 4.26
CA ALA A 328 -5.92 -24.66 4.86
C ALA A 328 -7.06 -25.02 5.82
N LEU A 329 -7.87 -26.03 5.51
CA LEU A 329 -8.93 -26.53 6.40
C LEU A 329 -8.35 -27.11 7.69
N VAL A 330 -7.35 -27.97 7.57
CA VAL A 330 -6.67 -28.57 8.74
C VAL A 330 -6.09 -27.48 9.65
N ASN A 331 -5.53 -26.41 9.08
CA ASN A 331 -4.86 -25.36 9.86
C ASN A 331 -5.82 -24.36 10.54
N ASN A 332 -6.99 -24.06 9.97
CA ASN A 332 -7.78 -22.89 10.40
C ASN A 332 -9.22 -23.18 10.83
N THR A 333 -9.82 -24.29 10.40
CA THR A 333 -11.26 -24.52 10.65
C THR A 333 -11.52 -25.59 11.70
N GLY A 334 -10.49 -26.33 12.14
CA GLY A 334 -10.70 -27.56 12.89
C GLY A 334 -11.51 -28.58 12.07
N TYR A 335 -12.09 -29.58 12.74
CA TYR A 335 -12.96 -30.58 12.10
C TYR A 335 -14.38 -30.03 11.89
N LEU A 336 -14.55 -29.05 10.99
CA LEU A 336 -15.88 -28.73 10.47
C LEU A 336 -16.37 -29.87 9.59
N SER A 337 -17.56 -30.40 9.85
CA SER A 337 -18.14 -31.51 9.10
C SER A 337 -18.38 -31.18 7.62
N ARG A 338 -18.69 -29.91 7.30
CA ARG A 338 -18.88 -29.45 5.92
C ARG A 338 -18.59 -27.94 5.75
N PRO A 339 -17.33 -27.54 5.51
CA PRO A 339 -16.97 -26.14 5.32
C PRO A 339 -17.56 -25.58 4.02
N ARG A 340 -18.00 -24.32 4.04
CA ARG A 340 -18.34 -23.53 2.84
C ARG A 340 -17.09 -22.97 2.17
N ILE A 341 -16.92 -23.21 0.87
CA ILE A 341 -15.78 -22.73 0.08
C ILE A 341 -16.30 -21.96 -1.13
N VAL A 342 -15.88 -20.70 -1.27
CA VAL A 342 -16.17 -19.92 -2.48
C VAL A 342 -15.11 -20.15 -3.55
N ILE A 343 -15.53 -20.33 -4.80
CA ILE A 343 -14.64 -20.53 -5.94
C ILE A 343 -14.82 -19.40 -6.95
N VAL A 344 -13.74 -18.65 -7.21
CA VAL A 344 -13.67 -17.56 -8.19
C VAL A 344 -12.53 -17.78 -9.19
N SER A 345 -12.77 -17.46 -10.46
CA SER A 345 -11.76 -17.64 -11.51
C SER A 345 -12.02 -16.76 -12.73
N ASP A 346 -10.94 -16.32 -13.36
CA ASP A 346 -10.96 -15.69 -14.69
C ASP A 346 -11.30 -16.70 -15.82
N THR A 347 -11.44 -17.99 -15.52
CA THR A 347 -11.71 -19.03 -16.51
C THR A 347 -12.92 -19.86 -16.08
N PRO A 348 -14.16 -19.50 -16.47
CA PRO A 348 -15.39 -20.14 -15.97
C PRO A 348 -15.40 -21.67 -16.11
N SER A 349 -14.83 -22.19 -17.18
CA SER A 349 -14.73 -23.64 -17.39
C SER A 349 -13.88 -24.39 -16.36
N ILE A 350 -12.96 -23.72 -15.66
CA ILE A 350 -12.21 -24.37 -14.57
C ILE A 350 -13.09 -24.59 -13.35
N VAL A 351 -14.07 -23.70 -13.11
CA VAL A 351 -15.01 -23.79 -11.99
C VAL A 351 -15.79 -25.10 -12.11
N ASN A 352 -16.31 -25.39 -13.32
CA ASN A 352 -17.02 -26.65 -13.60
C ASN A 352 -16.15 -27.90 -13.38
N ASN A 353 -14.82 -27.80 -13.51
CA ASN A 353 -13.91 -28.93 -13.29
C ASN A 353 -13.58 -29.16 -11.81
N ILE A 354 -13.42 -28.08 -11.04
CA ILE A 354 -12.99 -28.15 -9.63
C ILE A 354 -14.17 -28.26 -8.66
N MET A 355 -15.32 -27.66 -8.99
CA MET A 355 -16.54 -27.69 -8.17
C MET A 355 -16.94 -29.10 -7.72
N PRO A 356 -17.10 -30.11 -8.60
CA PRO A 356 -17.51 -31.45 -8.14
C PRO A 356 -16.50 -32.06 -7.16
N LYS A 357 -15.19 -31.83 -7.36
CA LYS A 357 -14.13 -32.34 -6.49
C LYS A 357 -14.11 -31.67 -5.11
N VAL A 358 -14.51 -30.40 -5.03
CA VAL A 358 -14.64 -29.68 -3.76
C VAL A 358 -15.94 -30.10 -3.05
N GLN A 359 -17.02 -30.34 -3.81
CA GLN A 359 -18.30 -30.79 -3.27
C GLN A 359 -18.23 -32.13 -2.53
N GLU A 360 -17.22 -32.97 -2.83
CA GLU A 360 -16.92 -34.21 -2.11
C GLU A 360 -16.68 -33.99 -0.60
N PHE A 361 -16.18 -32.82 -0.19
CA PHE A 361 -15.80 -32.55 1.21
C PHE A 361 -16.24 -31.17 1.73
N ALA A 362 -16.89 -30.35 0.93
CA ALA A 362 -17.26 -28.97 1.27
C ALA A 362 -18.56 -28.55 0.56
N GLU A 363 -19.23 -27.53 1.07
CA GLU A 363 -20.26 -26.82 0.31
C GLU A 363 -19.59 -25.80 -0.60
N VAL A 364 -19.99 -25.72 -1.87
CA VAL A 364 -19.40 -24.76 -2.82
C VAL A 364 -20.31 -23.56 -3.02
N VAL A 365 -19.75 -22.37 -2.83
CA VAL A 365 -20.35 -21.09 -3.20
C VAL A 365 -19.71 -20.62 -4.50
N HIS A 366 -20.53 -20.27 -5.49
CA HIS A 366 -20.05 -19.72 -6.75
C HIS A 366 -21.07 -18.74 -7.32
N PHE A 367 -20.59 -17.62 -7.84
CA PHE A 367 -21.45 -16.65 -8.50
C PHE A 367 -21.65 -17.02 -9.98
N ASP A 368 -22.79 -17.64 -10.28
CA ASP A 368 -23.21 -17.86 -11.66
C ASP A 368 -23.89 -16.59 -12.23
N TYR A 369 -23.06 -15.72 -12.81
CA TYR A 369 -23.51 -14.47 -13.40
C TYR A 369 -24.56 -14.63 -14.51
N LYS A 370 -24.67 -15.80 -15.16
CA LYS A 370 -25.66 -16.02 -16.22
C LYS A 370 -27.06 -16.25 -15.66
N MET A 371 -27.15 -16.72 -14.42
CA MET A 371 -28.42 -16.96 -13.72
C MET A 371 -28.87 -15.73 -12.92
N PHE A 372 -27.96 -14.80 -12.63
CA PHE A 372 -28.30 -13.55 -11.96
C PHE A 372 -29.18 -12.64 -12.84
N ARG A 373 -30.24 -12.07 -12.24
CA ARG A 373 -31.23 -11.21 -12.90
C ARG A 373 -31.38 -9.84 -12.22
N GLY A 374 -30.28 -9.30 -11.66
CA GLY A 374 -30.27 -7.97 -11.04
C GLY A 374 -29.86 -6.84 -12.00
N ASN A 375 -29.81 -5.61 -11.49
CA ASN A 375 -29.57 -4.39 -12.28
C ASN A 375 -28.28 -4.38 -13.10
N LEU A 376 -27.24 -5.09 -12.65
CA LEU A 376 -25.98 -5.23 -13.40
C LEU A 376 -26.16 -6.01 -14.71
N SER A 377 -27.09 -6.97 -14.74
CA SER A 377 -27.33 -7.85 -15.89
C SER A 377 -27.93 -7.13 -17.10
N GLY A 378 -28.62 -5.99 -16.88
CA GLY A 378 -29.24 -5.18 -17.93
C GLY A 378 -28.31 -4.16 -18.60
N ARG A 379 -27.12 -3.90 -18.06
CA ARG A 379 -26.17 -2.88 -18.59
C ARG A 379 -25.30 -3.36 -19.76
N ASN A 380 -25.65 -4.47 -20.40
CA ASN A 380 -24.91 -5.14 -21.49
C ASN A 380 -24.65 -4.29 -22.75
N THR A 381 -25.22 -3.08 -22.87
CA THR A 381 -25.09 -2.24 -24.07
C THR A 381 -23.74 -1.54 -24.23
N VAL A 382 -22.91 -1.44 -23.18
CA VAL A 382 -21.59 -0.77 -23.24
C VAL A 382 -20.41 -1.75 -23.39
N GLU A 383 -20.63 -3.05 -23.16
CA GLU A 383 -19.57 -4.08 -23.11
C GLU A 383 -18.99 -4.50 -24.47
N LYS A 384 -19.68 -4.21 -25.58
CA LYS A 384 -19.15 -4.50 -26.94
C LYS A 384 -17.80 -3.82 -27.23
N SER A 385 -17.43 -2.79 -26.46
CA SER A 385 -16.17 -2.06 -26.59
C SER A 385 -14.95 -2.68 -25.87
N GLN A 386 -15.11 -3.77 -25.09
CA GLN A 386 -14.04 -4.31 -24.21
C GLN A 386 -13.52 -5.70 -24.59
N ILE A 387 -13.83 -6.19 -25.79
CA ILE A 387 -13.39 -7.51 -26.31
C ILE A 387 -11.86 -7.71 -26.19
N PHE A 388 -11.07 -6.64 -26.25
CA PHE A 388 -9.60 -6.71 -26.16
C PHE A 388 -9.04 -7.08 -24.77
N ARG A 389 -9.87 -7.09 -23.71
CA ARG A 389 -9.43 -7.36 -22.32
C ARG A 389 -9.90 -8.68 -21.72
N VAL A 390 -10.40 -9.59 -22.57
CA VAL A 390 -10.67 -10.99 -22.18
C VAL A 390 -9.44 -11.66 -21.57
N LYS A 391 -8.22 -11.23 -21.94
CA LYS A 391 -6.96 -11.72 -21.36
C LYS A 391 -6.74 -11.32 -19.89
N ASP A 392 -7.38 -10.24 -19.42
CA ASP A 392 -7.15 -9.67 -18.10
C ASP A 392 -8.14 -10.20 -17.05
N TRP A 393 -9.39 -10.46 -17.39
CA TRP A 393 -10.42 -10.94 -16.45
C TRP A 393 -11.28 -12.09 -16.97
N GLY A 394 -10.94 -12.64 -18.15
CA GLY A 394 -11.69 -13.74 -18.74
C GLY A 394 -12.85 -13.28 -19.62
N PRO A 395 -13.66 -14.25 -20.10
CA PRO A 395 -14.77 -14.00 -21.02
C PRO A 395 -16.02 -13.46 -20.32
N ALA A 396 -16.04 -13.43 -18.99
CA ALA A 396 -17.17 -12.90 -18.24
C ALA A 396 -17.24 -11.37 -18.36
N PRO A 397 -18.46 -10.79 -18.28
CA PRO A 397 -18.65 -9.36 -18.11
C PRO A 397 -17.76 -8.80 -16.99
N ARG A 398 -17.26 -7.58 -17.17
CA ARG A 398 -16.23 -7.04 -16.26
C ARG A 398 -16.72 -6.94 -14.82
N TRP A 399 -18.00 -6.60 -14.65
CA TRP A 399 -18.64 -6.45 -13.33
C TRP A 399 -18.62 -7.75 -12.51
N VAL A 400 -18.55 -8.92 -13.15
CA VAL A 400 -18.44 -10.23 -12.48
C VAL A 400 -17.18 -10.29 -11.64
N ALA A 401 -16.06 -9.75 -12.12
CA ALA A 401 -14.82 -9.69 -11.35
C ALA A 401 -14.96 -8.84 -10.07
N PHE A 402 -15.89 -7.89 -10.00
CA PHE A 402 -16.12 -7.13 -8.76
C PHE A 402 -17.00 -7.90 -7.79
N VAL A 403 -18.00 -8.62 -8.29
CA VAL A 403 -18.82 -9.53 -7.45
C VAL A 403 -17.94 -10.63 -6.88
N ASP A 404 -17.14 -11.29 -7.71
CA ASP A 404 -16.17 -12.32 -7.29
C ASP A 404 -15.19 -11.77 -6.25
N PHE A 405 -14.69 -10.54 -6.42
CA PHE A 405 -13.78 -9.91 -5.48
C PHE A 405 -14.42 -9.78 -4.10
N PHE A 406 -15.58 -9.12 -4.02
CA PHE A 406 -16.24 -8.87 -2.74
C PHE A 406 -16.83 -10.14 -2.11
N LEU A 407 -17.29 -11.10 -2.92
CA LEU A 407 -17.75 -12.40 -2.44
C LEU A 407 -16.59 -13.22 -1.85
N ALA A 408 -15.46 -13.31 -2.56
CA ALA A 408 -14.27 -14.01 -2.07
C ALA A 408 -13.65 -13.32 -0.84
N SER A 409 -13.73 -11.99 -0.77
CA SER A 409 -13.28 -11.23 0.40
C SER A 409 -14.10 -11.50 1.66
N ARG A 410 -15.24 -12.18 1.58
CA ARG A 410 -15.99 -12.61 2.78
C ARG A 410 -15.41 -13.85 3.47
N ALA A 411 -14.34 -14.44 2.95
CA ALA A 411 -13.71 -15.59 3.57
C ALA A 411 -13.37 -15.33 5.04
N LYS A 412 -13.69 -16.30 5.91
CA LYS A 412 -13.48 -16.16 7.36
C LYS A 412 -12.10 -16.60 7.83
N HIS A 413 -11.50 -17.57 7.17
CA HIS A 413 -10.31 -18.25 7.71
C HIS A 413 -9.13 -18.26 6.76
N ALA A 414 -9.38 -18.47 5.46
CA ALA A 414 -8.28 -18.51 4.51
C ALA A 414 -8.65 -18.09 3.09
N VAL A 415 -7.65 -17.62 2.37
CA VAL A 415 -7.67 -17.50 0.92
C VAL A 415 -6.59 -18.38 0.33
N VAL A 416 -6.92 -19.12 -0.72
CA VAL A 416 -5.99 -19.93 -1.50
C VAL A 416 -5.88 -19.33 -2.90
N SER A 417 -4.68 -18.94 -3.30
CA SER A 417 -4.37 -18.57 -4.67
C SER A 417 -3.86 -19.79 -5.41
N GLY A 418 -4.59 -20.24 -6.43
CA GLY A 418 -4.11 -21.22 -7.41
C GLY A 418 -3.91 -20.56 -8.77
N ALA A 419 -3.00 -21.11 -9.57
CA ALA A 419 -2.78 -20.58 -10.91
C ALA A 419 -2.13 -21.57 -11.87
N SER A 420 -2.27 -21.31 -13.16
CA SER A 420 -1.52 -22.02 -14.21
C SER A 420 -0.10 -21.47 -14.43
N ARG A 421 0.09 -20.16 -14.29
CA ARG A 421 1.38 -19.49 -14.57
C ARG A 421 1.77 -18.41 -13.56
N ARG A 422 0.82 -17.83 -12.82
CA ARG A 422 1.05 -16.69 -11.91
C ARG A 422 0.21 -16.85 -10.65
N VAL A 423 0.84 -17.28 -9.55
CA VAL A 423 0.20 -17.41 -8.24
C VAL A 423 0.48 -16.19 -7.38
N GLY A 424 -0.34 -15.93 -6.35
CA GLY A 424 -0.18 -14.74 -5.50
C GLY A 424 -0.35 -13.46 -6.33
N THR A 425 -1.32 -13.46 -7.25
CA THR A 425 -1.64 -12.29 -8.08
C THR A 425 -2.07 -11.11 -7.22
N THR A 426 -1.90 -9.89 -7.71
CA THR A 426 -2.40 -8.68 -7.05
C THR A 426 -3.88 -8.78 -6.67
N TYR A 427 -4.70 -9.38 -7.52
CA TYR A 427 -6.11 -9.62 -7.25
C TYR A 427 -6.35 -10.55 -6.04
N ALA A 428 -5.74 -11.75 -6.03
CA ALA A 428 -5.82 -12.68 -4.90
C ALA A 428 -5.29 -12.08 -3.59
N GLN A 429 -4.22 -11.29 -3.68
CA GLN A 429 -3.62 -10.65 -2.52
C GLN A 429 -4.54 -9.57 -1.94
N LEU A 430 -5.22 -8.78 -2.78
CA LEU A 430 -6.23 -7.84 -2.31
C LEU A 430 -7.44 -8.56 -1.69
N ILE A 431 -7.88 -9.69 -2.26
CA ILE A 431 -8.95 -10.52 -1.67
C ILE A 431 -8.56 -10.93 -0.25
N ALA A 432 -7.39 -11.54 -0.10
CA ALA A 432 -6.88 -12.02 1.18
C ALA A 432 -6.69 -10.91 2.20
N ALA A 433 -6.15 -9.77 1.77
CA ALA A 433 -5.97 -8.62 2.63
C ALA A 433 -7.31 -8.03 3.11
N LEU A 434 -8.29 -7.85 2.22
CA LEU A 434 -9.61 -7.35 2.61
C LEU A 434 -10.34 -8.34 3.52
N ALA A 435 -10.28 -9.63 3.21
CA ALA A 435 -10.89 -10.68 4.03
C ALA A 435 -10.35 -10.67 5.46
N ALA A 436 -9.03 -10.72 5.61
CA ALA A 436 -8.39 -10.65 6.93
C ALA A 436 -8.78 -9.38 7.71
N ALA A 437 -8.86 -8.22 7.04
CA ALA A 437 -9.26 -6.97 7.68
C ALA A 437 -10.73 -6.96 8.11
N GLN A 438 -11.61 -7.69 7.41
CA GLN A 438 -13.01 -7.81 7.79
C GLN A 438 -13.20 -8.73 9.00
N GLN A 439 -12.35 -9.75 9.16
CA GLN A 439 -12.43 -10.69 10.29
C GLN A 439 -11.73 -10.19 11.55
N LEU A 440 -10.76 -9.27 11.42
CA LEU A 440 -10.21 -8.59 12.58
C LEU A 440 -11.31 -7.72 13.20
N GLY A 441 -11.82 -8.16 14.36
CA GLY A 441 -12.92 -7.50 15.10
C GLY A 441 -12.62 -6.05 15.51
N GLU A 442 -13.61 -5.35 16.05
CA GLU A 442 -13.43 -3.98 16.55
C GLU A 442 -12.61 -3.91 17.85
N ASP A 443 -12.33 -5.06 18.47
CA ASP A 443 -11.48 -5.23 19.64
C ASP A 443 -10.42 -6.31 19.37
N HIS A 444 -9.21 -6.14 19.95
CA HIS A 444 -8.08 -7.06 19.79
C HIS A 444 -8.35 -8.50 20.29
N ILE A 445 -9.34 -8.68 21.15
CA ILE A 445 -9.63 -9.94 21.84
C ILE A 445 -10.23 -11.00 20.88
N SER A 446 -10.80 -10.57 19.75
CA SER A 446 -11.43 -11.43 18.75
C SER A 446 -10.58 -11.68 17.50
N ALA A 447 -9.26 -11.52 17.62
CA ALA A 447 -8.34 -11.73 16.51
C ALA A 447 -8.41 -13.18 15.99
N SER A 448 -8.77 -13.33 14.71
CA SER A 448 -8.82 -14.63 14.02
C SER A 448 -7.50 -14.88 13.29
N ASN A 449 -6.89 -16.06 13.48
CA ASN A 449 -5.73 -16.51 12.70
C ASN A 449 -6.12 -16.72 11.23
N PHE A 450 -6.11 -15.66 10.44
CA PHE A 450 -6.42 -15.71 9.01
C PHE A 450 -5.16 -16.01 8.20
N THR A 451 -5.26 -16.92 7.25
CA THR A 451 -4.12 -17.36 6.42
C THR A 451 -4.35 -17.16 4.93
N PHE A 452 -3.28 -16.79 4.23
CA PHE A 452 -3.27 -16.68 2.78
C PHE A 452 -2.26 -17.67 2.22
N PHE A 453 -2.73 -18.63 1.42
CA PHE A 453 -1.88 -19.64 0.80
C PHE A 453 -1.72 -19.40 -0.70
N SER A 454 -0.56 -19.77 -1.21
CA SER A 454 -0.29 -19.90 -2.63
C SER A 454 -0.05 -21.38 -2.95
N SER A 455 -0.82 -21.89 -3.91
CA SER A 455 -0.73 -23.26 -4.39
C SER A 455 0.19 -23.33 -5.61
N PHE A 456 1.19 -24.20 -5.52
CA PHE A 456 2.19 -24.40 -6.56
C PHE A 456 2.10 -25.82 -7.10
N HIS A 457 1.98 -25.93 -8.41
CA HIS A 457 2.24 -27.20 -9.10
C HIS A 457 3.69 -27.24 -9.60
N SER A 458 4.27 -28.41 -9.74
CA SER A 458 5.69 -28.58 -10.09
C SER A 458 6.15 -27.74 -11.29
N ASN A 459 5.43 -27.74 -12.41
CA ASN A 459 5.82 -26.92 -13.57
C ASN A 459 5.84 -25.40 -13.30
N LEU A 460 5.00 -24.91 -12.37
CA LEU A 460 5.01 -23.49 -11.98
C LEU A 460 6.30 -23.16 -11.24
N LEU A 461 6.83 -24.11 -10.46
CA LEU A 461 8.07 -23.97 -9.70
C LEU A 461 9.29 -24.07 -10.61
N THR A 462 9.29 -24.97 -11.59
CA THR A 462 10.39 -25.10 -12.56
C THR A 462 10.51 -23.86 -13.44
N ASP A 463 9.41 -23.40 -14.02
CA ASP A 463 9.47 -22.39 -15.08
C ASP A 463 8.60 -21.16 -14.84
N GLY A 464 7.57 -21.25 -14.01
CA GLY A 464 6.53 -20.23 -13.93
C GLY A 464 6.94 -18.98 -13.16
N LEU A 465 7.68 -19.13 -12.05
CA LEU A 465 8.02 -18.01 -11.16
C LEU A 465 8.87 -16.93 -11.86
N ARG A 466 9.85 -17.35 -12.68
CA ARG A 466 10.72 -16.45 -13.46
C ARG A 466 9.97 -15.63 -14.53
N HIS A 467 8.80 -16.08 -14.95
CA HIS A 467 7.96 -15.40 -15.94
C HIS A 467 6.89 -14.49 -15.32
N GLN A 468 6.86 -14.37 -13.99
CA GLN A 468 6.04 -13.35 -13.34
C GLN A 468 6.64 -11.98 -13.65
N VAL A 469 5.78 -11.03 -14.03
CA VAL A 469 6.16 -9.68 -14.48
C VAL A 469 5.44 -8.68 -13.60
N GLY A 470 6.16 -7.70 -13.06
CA GLY A 470 5.66 -6.72 -12.10
C GLY A 470 6.68 -6.47 -11.00
N TRP A 471 6.48 -5.43 -10.19
CA TRP A 471 7.36 -5.15 -9.05
C TRP A 471 7.11 -6.08 -7.85
N GLY A 472 5.92 -6.66 -7.77
CA GLY A 472 5.41 -7.21 -6.51
C GLY A 472 4.40 -8.33 -6.58
N HIS A 473 4.62 -9.28 -7.49
CA HIS A 473 4.12 -10.61 -7.18
C HIS A 473 4.89 -11.17 -5.97
N ALA A 474 4.16 -11.63 -4.96
CA ALA A 474 4.73 -12.07 -3.67
C ALA A 474 5.87 -13.09 -3.83
N TRP A 475 5.86 -13.89 -4.91
CA TRP A 475 6.79 -14.99 -5.13
C TRP A 475 7.91 -14.72 -6.14
N ASN A 476 7.81 -13.63 -6.92
CA ASN A 476 8.80 -13.33 -7.97
C ASN A 476 10.22 -13.12 -7.41
N ARG A 477 10.33 -12.62 -6.18
CA ARG A 477 11.61 -12.41 -5.47
C ARG A 477 12.34 -13.69 -5.05
N PHE A 478 11.70 -14.85 -5.21
CA PHE A 478 12.23 -16.16 -4.86
C PHE A 478 12.52 -17.03 -6.08
N ALA A 479 12.50 -16.44 -7.28
CA ALA A 479 12.67 -17.16 -8.55
C ALA A 479 14.14 -17.25 -9.03
N GLY A 480 15.10 -16.76 -8.23
CA GLY A 480 16.53 -16.79 -8.53
C GLY A 480 17.26 -17.99 -7.91
N PRO A 481 18.61 -17.98 -7.89
CA PRO A 481 19.45 -19.13 -7.55
C PRO A 481 19.24 -19.78 -6.17
N LEU A 482 18.58 -19.12 -5.23
CA LEU A 482 18.28 -19.71 -3.91
C LEU A 482 16.98 -20.52 -3.89
N SER A 483 16.24 -20.60 -5.00
CA SER A 483 15.09 -21.50 -5.16
C SER A 483 15.56 -22.90 -5.53
N CYS A 484 15.05 -23.92 -4.85
CA CYS A 484 15.38 -25.30 -5.24
C CYS A 484 14.74 -25.66 -6.59
N ASP A 485 15.47 -26.40 -7.42
CA ASP A 485 14.96 -26.93 -8.68
C ASP A 485 14.05 -28.15 -8.45
N ASN A 486 13.18 -28.45 -9.42
CA ASN A 486 12.37 -29.69 -9.49
C ASN A 486 11.52 -29.99 -8.25
N GLN A 487 10.98 -28.95 -7.61
CA GLN A 487 10.11 -29.08 -6.44
C GLN A 487 8.78 -29.80 -6.77
N PRO A 488 8.26 -30.64 -5.85
CA PRO A 488 6.93 -31.23 -5.99
C PRO A 488 5.83 -30.16 -5.81
N ASN A 489 4.56 -30.56 -5.97
CA ASN A 489 3.45 -29.66 -5.67
C ASN A 489 3.52 -29.22 -4.19
N GLN A 490 3.32 -27.93 -3.94
CA GLN A 490 3.49 -27.32 -2.62
C GLN A 490 2.37 -26.32 -2.32
N CYS A 491 2.14 -26.06 -1.03
CA CYS A 491 1.16 -25.08 -0.54
C CYS A 491 1.83 -24.16 0.48
N ALA A 492 2.33 -23.03 -0.01
CA ALA A 492 3.13 -22.12 0.78
C ALA A 492 2.29 -21.01 1.40
N LEU A 493 2.56 -20.71 2.67
CA LEU A 493 2.00 -19.55 3.35
C LEU A 493 2.54 -18.28 2.69
N THR A 494 1.63 -17.36 2.40
CA THR A 494 1.90 -16.11 1.71
C THR A 494 1.56 -14.95 2.65
N PRO A 495 2.49 -14.02 2.93
CA PRO A 495 2.16 -12.88 3.78
C PRO A 495 1.19 -11.92 3.06
N LEU A 496 0.28 -11.31 3.81
CA LEU A 496 -0.64 -10.30 3.25
C LEU A 496 0.11 -9.04 2.81
N LEU A 497 1.14 -8.67 3.57
CA LEU A 497 2.12 -7.64 3.23
C LEU A 497 3.51 -8.29 3.03
N PRO A 498 3.77 -8.85 1.83
CA PRO A 498 4.91 -9.72 1.59
C PRO A 498 6.19 -8.88 1.48
N PRO A 499 7.30 -9.25 2.16
CA PRO A 499 8.50 -8.44 2.19
C PRO A 499 8.96 -7.98 0.81
N ALA A 500 9.33 -6.70 0.68
CA ALA A 500 9.94 -6.23 -0.55
C ALA A 500 11.37 -6.75 -0.64
N TRP A 501 11.88 -6.87 -1.85
CA TRP A 501 13.27 -7.12 -2.20
C TRP A 501 14.27 -6.75 -1.09
N TRP A 502 15.22 -7.67 -0.83
CA TRP A 502 16.30 -7.62 0.16
C TRP A 502 15.90 -7.48 1.64
N ASP A 503 14.62 -7.69 1.99
CA ASP A 503 14.12 -7.66 3.38
C ASP A 503 14.21 -8.97 4.14
N GLY A 504 14.55 -10.07 3.48
CA GLY A 504 14.37 -11.40 4.05
C GLY A 504 15.42 -12.40 3.56
N ILE A 505 15.53 -13.48 4.32
CA ILE A 505 16.37 -14.63 3.95
C ILE A 505 15.78 -15.23 2.66
N TRP A 506 16.64 -15.83 1.83
CA TRP A 506 16.23 -16.51 0.59
C TRP A 506 15.72 -15.61 -0.54
N GLN A 507 15.61 -14.30 -0.34
CA GLN A 507 15.23 -13.36 -1.39
C GLN A 507 16.32 -13.26 -2.45
N SER A 508 16.17 -14.09 -3.48
CA SER A 508 17.07 -14.20 -4.62
C SER A 508 16.31 -13.81 -5.88
N PRO A 509 16.34 -12.54 -6.27
CA PRO A 509 15.65 -12.09 -7.47
C PRO A 509 16.37 -12.56 -8.74
N ILE A 510 15.62 -12.69 -9.84
CA ILE A 510 16.19 -13.07 -11.14
C ILE A 510 17.07 -11.94 -11.73
N PRO A 511 17.93 -12.21 -12.73
CA PRO A 511 18.84 -11.20 -13.28
C PRO A 511 18.15 -9.95 -13.85
N ARG A 512 16.96 -10.10 -14.46
CA ARG A 512 16.13 -8.97 -14.93
C ARG A 512 15.86 -7.97 -13.81
N ASP A 513 15.55 -8.55 -12.67
CA ASP A 513 15.04 -7.92 -11.47
C ASP A 513 16.20 -7.25 -10.70
N VAL A 514 17.36 -7.92 -10.65
CA VAL A 514 18.64 -7.32 -10.22
C VAL A 514 19.01 -6.08 -11.04
N ARG A 515 19.04 -6.19 -12.38
CA ARG A 515 19.34 -5.05 -13.25
C ARG A 515 18.39 -3.87 -13.04
N ARG A 516 17.12 -4.18 -12.78
CA ARG A 516 16.12 -3.16 -12.49
C ARG A 516 16.46 -2.42 -11.20
N MET A 517 16.80 -3.11 -10.12
CA MET A 517 17.23 -2.48 -8.85
C MET A 517 18.51 -1.66 -8.99
N GLU A 518 19.48 -2.15 -9.78
CA GLU A 518 20.72 -1.42 -10.04
C GLU A 518 20.45 -0.05 -10.68
N ALA A 519 19.41 0.06 -11.51
CA ALA A 519 19.00 1.35 -12.08
C ALA A 519 18.49 2.35 -11.03
N TYR A 520 18.08 1.89 -9.84
CA TYR A 520 17.74 2.74 -8.67
C TYR A 520 18.93 2.97 -7.74
N GLY A 521 20.14 2.53 -8.13
CA GLY A 521 21.34 2.63 -7.30
C GLY A 521 21.50 1.50 -6.29
N VAL A 522 20.60 0.50 -6.29
CA VAL A 522 20.62 -0.61 -5.34
C VAL A 522 21.46 -1.76 -5.91
N LYS A 523 22.61 -2.04 -5.31
CA LYS A 523 23.43 -3.20 -5.65
C LYS A 523 23.23 -4.30 -4.62
N LEU A 524 22.87 -5.50 -5.08
CA LEU A 524 22.80 -6.69 -4.24
C LEU A 524 24.09 -7.49 -4.31
N ASN A 525 24.50 -8.10 -3.19
CA ASN A 525 25.52 -9.14 -3.18
C ASN A 525 24.91 -10.52 -3.53
N ARG A 526 25.75 -11.56 -3.61
CA ARG A 526 25.33 -12.92 -4.01
C ARG A 526 24.26 -13.55 -3.10
N VAL A 527 24.13 -13.06 -1.86
CA VAL A 527 23.15 -13.52 -0.88
C VAL A 527 21.96 -12.57 -0.74
N GLY A 528 21.81 -11.60 -1.66
CA GLY A 528 20.67 -10.69 -1.70
C GLY A 528 20.75 -9.47 -0.77
N LYS A 529 21.88 -9.23 -0.08
CA LYS A 529 22.06 -8.03 0.79
C LYS A 529 22.45 -6.79 -0.02
N VAL A 530 21.95 -5.63 0.39
CA VAL A 530 22.23 -4.33 -0.25
C VAL A 530 23.54 -3.73 0.22
N ASP A 531 24.29 -3.17 -0.72
CA ASP A 531 25.39 -2.23 -0.44
C ASP A 531 24.84 -0.83 -0.13
N ILE A 532 24.64 -0.55 1.16
CA ILE A 532 24.07 0.72 1.64
C ILE A 532 24.97 1.92 1.32
N ASN A 533 26.30 1.74 1.39
CA ASN A 533 27.26 2.81 1.10
C ASN A 533 27.16 3.22 -0.37
N ARG A 534 27.04 2.25 -1.28
CA ARG A 534 26.80 2.52 -2.69
C ARG A 534 25.47 3.22 -2.94
N LEU A 535 24.38 2.79 -2.28
CA LEU A 535 23.08 3.46 -2.41
C LEU A 535 23.14 4.92 -1.95
N GLN A 536 23.81 5.20 -0.83
CA GLN A 536 24.01 6.56 -0.36
C GLN A 536 24.84 7.39 -1.34
N SER A 537 25.94 6.85 -1.87
CA SER A 537 26.77 7.53 -2.87
C SER A 537 26.02 7.79 -4.18
N TYR A 538 25.17 6.85 -4.61
CA TYR A 538 24.28 7.04 -5.75
C TYR A 538 23.30 8.19 -5.49
N CYS A 539 22.62 8.21 -4.34
CA CYS A 539 21.69 9.28 -4.01
C CYS A 539 22.36 10.66 -3.85
N LYS A 540 23.62 10.72 -3.41
CA LYS A 540 24.39 11.97 -3.32
C LYS A 540 24.86 12.50 -4.68
N SER A 541 25.25 11.61 -5.59
CA SER A 541 25.78 11.98 -6.91
C SER A 541 24.68 12.26 -7.95
N ARG A 542 23.48 11.72 -7.73
CA ARG A 542 22.36 11.90 -8.64
C ARG A 542 21.75 13.30 -8.53
N LYS A 543 21.43 13.89 -9.68
CA LYS A 543 20.65 15.14 -9.77
C LYS A 543 19.20 14.91 -9.33
N ASP A 544 18.67 15.77 -8.44
CA ASP A 544 17.25 15.76 -8.06
C ASP A 544 16.38 16.10 -9.28
N VAL A 545 15.49 15.18 -9.66
CA VAL A 545 14.58 15.36 -10.80
C VAL A 545 13.21 15.72 -10.25
N VAL A 546 12.81 16.97 -10.43
CA VAL A 546 11.53 17.48 -9.94
C VAL A 546 10.60 17.79 -11.11
N ARG A 547 9.63 16.90 -11.36
CA ARG A 547 8.58 17.15 -12.35
C ARG A 547 7.37 17.77 -11.67
N THR A 548 6.92 18.93 -12.15
CA THR A 548 5.72 19.59 -11.63
C THR A 548 4.72 19.96 -12.72
N ILE A 549 3.44 19.98 -12.38
CA ILE A 549 2.34 20.45 -13.24
C ILE A 549 1.55 21.53 -12.49
N SER A 550 1.31 22.68 -13.13
CA SER A 550 0.40 23.71 -12.62
C SER A 550 -1.04 23.32 -12.90
N ILE A 551 -1.91 23.43 -11.89
CA ILE A 551 -3.31 22.97 -11.99
C ILE A 551 -4.28 24.11 -12.31
N ILE A 552 -3.89 25.34 -11.96
CA ILE A 552 -4.62 26.56 -12.26
C ILE A 552 -3.85 27.27 -13.39
N PRO A 553 -4.52 27.63 -14.50
CA PRO A 553 -3.92 28.44 -15.56
C PRO A 553 -3.47 29.79 -15.00
N GLN A 554 -2.33 30.31 -15.45
CA GLN A 554 -1.97 31.69 -15.12
C GLN A 554 -2.92 32.60 -15.90
N CYS A 555 -3.68 33.42 -15.18
CA CYS A 555 -4.41 34.52 -15.79
C CYS A 555 -3.60 35.79 -15.56
N SER A 556 -3.15 36.43 -16.64
CA SER A 556 -2.62 37.80 -16.61
C SER A 556 -3.61 38.69 -17.35
N GLY A 557 -4.29 39.59 -16.62
CA GLY A 557 -5.38 40.39 -17.18
C GLY A 557 -6.57 39.53 -17.63
N SER A 558 -7.09 39.79 -18.84
CA SER A 558 -8.26 39.11 -19.42
C SER A 558 -7.96 37.78 -20.13
N LYS A 559 -6.71 37.32 -20.15
CA LYS A 559 -6.32 36.06 -20.81
C LYS A 559 -5.88 35.02 -19.77
N CYS A 560 -6.51 33.86 -19.81
CA CYS A 560 -6.10 32.67 -19.05
C CYS A 560 -5.48 31.66 -20.04
N SER A 561 -4.23 31.26 -19.82
CA SER A 561 -3.49 30.28 -20.63
C SER A 561 -3.62 28.86 -20.09
#